data_AF-A0A7C4JG54-F1
#
_entry.id   AF-A0A7C4JG54-F1
#
_cell.length_a   1.000
_cell.length_b   1.000
_cell.length_c   1.000
_cell.angle_alpha   90.00
_cell.angle_beta   90.00
_cell.angle_gamma   90.00
#
_symmetry.space_group_name_H-M   'P 1'
#
loop_
_entity.id
_entity.type
_entity.pdbx_description
1 polymer ?
#
loop_
_entity_poly.entity_id
_entity_poly.type
_entity_poly.pdbx_seq_one_letter_code
_entity_poly.pdbx_strand_id
1 'polypeptide(L)'
;MGLMDRHSVDIALIMSVFSIVGAYLGAILTDKIPEKPLKKLLAAFLVIVGLKIGLEPFVKFPIVFSFAPSFLEEAVLAALVGLIIGVISGALGVAGGEFRIPALMYIFGLDIVTAGTTSLLVSIPTVASGFLKHHNMGHLDGNASIIAITMGVCSVIGAFIGASYAGVVDRDILKVLLGVILVLATVRMVTKP
;
A
#
# COMPACT_ATOMS: atom_id res chain seq x y z
N MET A 1 -21.52 -0.46 8.70
CA MET A 1 -20.34 -0.88 9.49
C MET A 1 -20.03 -2.37 9.27
N GLY A 2 -20.02 -2.82 8.00
CA GLY A 2 -19.99 -4.26 7.65
C GLY A 2 -19.35 -4.55 6.29
N LEU A 3 -18.19 -3.95 6.02
CA LEU A 3 -17.39 -4.25 4.82
C LEU A 3 -16.20 -5.16 5.14
N MET A 4 -15.60 -5.01 6.33
CA MET A 4 -14.55 -5.90 6.80
C MET A 4 -15.14 -7.05 7.60
N ASP A 5 -14.91 -8.25 7.11
CA ASP A 5 -15.14 -9.48 7.85
C ASP A 5 -13.99 -9.73 8.85
N ARG A 6 -14.21 -10.67 9.77
CA ARG A 6 -13.24 -11.00 10.81
C ARG A 6 -11.92 -11.50 10.22
N HIS A 7 -11.99 -12.19 9.09
CA HIS A 7 -10.83 -12.69 8.35
C HIS A 7 -9.96 -11.57 7.78
N SER A 8 -10.55 -10.56 7.12
CA SER A 8 -9.82 -9.36 6.67
C SER A 8 -9.10 -8.65 7.82
N VAL A 9 -9.76 -8.55 8.98
CA VAL A 9 -9.19 -7.90 10.17
C VAL A 9 -7.97 -8.68 10.67
N ASP A 10 -8.08 -10.00 10.77
CA ASP A 10 -6.99 -10.84 11.26
C ASP A 10 -5.75 -10.74 10.36
N ILE A 11 -5.94 -10.78 9.04
CA ILE A 11 -4.87 -10.55 8.05
C ILE A 11 -4.28 -9.15 8.24
N ALA A 12 -5.12 -8.11 8.38
CA ALA A 12 -4.68 -6.74 8.57
C ALA A 12 -3.78 -6.60 9.82
N LEU A 13 -4.19 -7.20 10.94
CA LEU A 13 -3.45 -7.11 12.19
C LEU A 13 -2.08 -7.78 12.07
N ILE A 14 -2.03 -8.97 11.48
CA ILE A 14 -0.77 -9.69 11.24
C ILE A 14 0.12 -8.86 10.31
N MET A 15 -0.40 -8.42 9.16
CA MET A 15 0.34 -7.59 8.22
C MET A 15 0.85 -6.30 8.88
N SER A 16 0.06 -5.69 9.77
CA SER A 16 0.41 -4.46 10.49
C SER A 16 1.60 -4.66 11.42
N VAL A 17 1.57 -5.69 12.27
CA VAL A 17 2.68 -5.98 13.19
C VAL A 17 3.99 -6.15 12.42
N PHE A 18 3.98 -6.96 11.36
CA PHE A 18 5.19 -7.19 10.55
C PHE A 18 5.56 -5.99 9.67
N SER A 19 4.59 -5.22 9.17
CA SER A 19 4.86 -3.99 8.41
C SER A 19 5.50 -2.91 9.28
N ILE A 20 5.10 -2.76 10.53
CA ILE A 20 5.71 -1.81 11.48
C ILE A 20 7.18 -2.15 11.70
N VAL A 21 7.47 -3.43 11.98
CA VAL A 21 8.85 -3.91 12.15
C VAL A 21 9.65 -3.68 10.85
N GLY A 22 9.05 -4.03 9.71
CA GLY A 22 9.66 -3.85 8.40
C GLY A 22 9.95 -2.39 8.10
N ALA A 23 9.00 -1.47 8.33
CA ALA A 23 9.15 -0.05 8.06
C ALA A 23 10.20 0.60 8.97
N TYR A 24 10.25 0.20 10.24
CA TYR A 24 11.29 0.64 11.16
C TYR A 24 12.68 0.20 10.71
N LEU A 25 12.83 -1.06 10.30
CA LEU A 25 14.09 -1.59 9.74
C LEU A 25 14.43 -0.91 8.41
N GLY A 26 13.46 -0.76 7.52
CA GLY A 26 13.61 -0.09 6.22
C GLY A 26 14.11 1.34 6.37
N ALA A 27 13.53 2.09 7.31
CA ALA A 27 13.96 3.46 7.62
C ALA A 27 15.40 3.51 8.17
N ILE A 28 15.82 2.54 9.01
CA ILE A 28 17.22 2.46 9.47
C ILE A 28 18.16 2.13 8.29
N LEU A 29 17.71 1.28 7.37
CA LEU A 29 18.51 0.82 6.25
C LEU A 29 18.46 1.79 5.05
N THR A 30 17.71 2.88 5.10
CA THR A 30 17.58 3.85 3.99
C THR A 30 18.94 4.31 3.47
N ASP A 31 19.90 4.61 4.35
CA ASP A 31 21.24 5.07 3.93
C ASP A 31 22.12 3.96 3.32
N LYS A 32 21.77 2.69 3.57
CA LYS A 32 22.50 1.52 3.08
C LYS A 32 21.89 0.91 1.83
N ILE A 33 20.60 1.14 1.59
CA ILE A 33 19.87 0.56 0.46
C ILE A 33 19.89 1.55 -0.71
N PRO A 34 20.43 1.16 -1.88
CA PRO A 34 20.40 2.04 -3.04
C PRO A 34 18.97 2.32 -3.49
N GLU A 35 18.59 3.59 -3.56
CA GLU A 35 17.22 4.00 -3.94
C GLU A 35 16.86 3.66 -5.38
N LYS A 36 17.83 3.73 -6.30
CA LYS A 36 17.61 3.52 -7.74
C LYS A 36 16.95 2.17 -8.08
N PRO A 37 17.48 1.01 -7.64
CA PRO A 37 16.84 -0.27 -7.89
C PRO A 37 15.48 -0.39 -7.21
N LEU A 38 15.30 0.22 -6.03
CA LEU A 38 14.05 0.14 -5.27
C LEU A 38 12.93 0.94 -5.94
N LYS A 39 13.24 2.14 -6.43
CA LYS A 39 12.36 2.94 -7.30
C LYS A 39 12.06 2.19 -8.60
N LYS A 40 13.05 1.57 -9.25
CA LYS A 40 12.81 0.78 -10.48
C LYS A 40 11.90 -0.43 -10.24
N LEU A 41 12.09 -1.12 -9.12
CA LEU A 41 11.25 -2.24 -8.69
C LEU A 41 9.81 -1.77 -8.45
N LEU A 42 9.63 -0.68 -7.70
CA LEU A 42 8.32 -0.06 -7.47
C LEU A 42 7.66 0.32 -8.79
N ALA A 43 8.35 1.02 -9.69
CA ALA A 43 7.83 1.41 -11.00
C ALA A 43 7.36 0.20 -11.83
N ALA A 44 8.20 -0.84 -11.93
CA ALA A 44 7.86 -2.04 -12.67
C ALA A 44 6.63 -2.72 -12.08
N PHE A 45 6.57 -2.86 -10.75
CA PHE A 45 5.43 -3.42 -10.05
C PHE A 45 4.14 -2.62 -10.30
N LEU A 46 4.19 -1.30 -10.12
CA LEU A 46 3.04 -0.41 -10.30
C LEU A 46 2.49 -0.43 -11.73
N VAL A 47 3.34 -0.51 -12.75
CA VAL A 47 2.88 -0.61 -14.14
C VAL A 47 2.20 -1.94 -14.40
N ILE A 48 2.84 -3.05 -14.01
CA ILE A 48 2.27 -4.39 -14.23
C ILE A 48 0.92 -4.51 -13.54
N VAL A 49 0.87 -4.08 -12.28
CA VAL A 49 -0.32 -4.20 -11.44
C VAL A 49 -1.38 -3.18 -11.82
N GLY A 50 -0.99 -1.93 -12.10
CA GLY A 50 -1.90 -0.88 -12.53
C GLY A 50 -2.59 -1.23 -13.85
N LEU A 51 -1.84 -1.76 -14.82
CA LEU A 51 -2.40 -2.28 -16.06
C LEU A 51 -3.31 -3.48 -15.81
N LYS A 52 -2.88 -4.44 -14.97
CA LYS A 52 -3.70 -5.62 -14.65
C LYS A 52 -5.03 -5.24 -14.01
N ILE A 53 -5.01 -4.44 -12.94
CA ILE A 53 -6.21 -4.00 -12.22
C ILE A 53 -7.10 -3.15 -13.14
N GLY A 54 -6.51 -2.22 -13.91
CA GLY A 54 -7.26 -1.33 -14.78
C GLY A 54 -7.91 -2.02 -15.98
N LEU A 55 -7.30 -3.10 -16.48
CA LEU A 55 -7.84 -3.90 -17.59
C LEU A 55 -8.81 -5.00 -17.13
N GLU A 56 -8.82 -5.36 -15.85
CA GLU A 56 -9.65 -6.42 -15.29
C GLU A 56 -11.16 -6.27 -15.57
N PRO A 57 -11.76 -5.06 -15.57
CA PRO A 57 -13.16 -4.88 -15.95
C PRO A 57 -13.46 -5.19 -17.43
N PHE A 58 -12.47 -5.03 -18.29
CA PHE A 58 -12.59 -5.26 -19.73
C PHE A 58 -12.20 -6.70 -20.12
N VAL A 59 -11.26 -7.27 -19.38
CA VAL A 59 -10.70 -8.61 -19.60
C VAL A 59 -10.84 -9.39 -18.31
N LYS A 60 -11.83 -10.31 -18.25
CA LYS A 60 -11.97 -11.21 -17.11
C LYS A 60 -10.76 -12.14 -17.06
N PHE A 61 -9.82 -11.83 -16.19
CA PHE A 61 -8.69 -12.72 -15.93
C PHE A 61 -9.18 -13.92 -15.11
N PRO A 62 -8.95 -15.16 -15.58
CA PRO A 62 -9.25 -16.32 -14.76
C PRO A 62 -8.36 -16.30 -13.51
N ILE A 63 -8.94 -16.67 -12.37
CA ILE A 63 -8.18 -16.91 -11.14
C ILE A 63 -7.25 -18.09 -11.42
N VAL A 64 -5.96 -17.81 -11.66
CA VAL A 64 -4.97 -18.84 -12.04
C VAL A 64 -4.64 -19.76 -10.86
N PHE A 65 -4.77 -19.26 -9.63
CA PHE A 65 -4.52 -20.01 -8.39
C PHE A 65 -5.70 -19.84 -7.44
N SER A 66 -6.48 -20.91 -7.27
CA SER A 66 -7.43 -21.03 -6.16
C SER A 66 -6.81 -21.93 -5.10
N PHE A 67 -5.79 -21.43 -4.41
CA PHE A 67 -5.34 -22.03 -3.16
C PHE A 67 -6.35 -21.63 -2.09
N ALA A 68 -6.84 -22.61 -1.31
CA ALA A 68 -7.56 -22.37 -0.07
C ALA A 68 -6.57 -22.73 1.06
N PRO A 69 -5.65 -21.83 1.42
CA PRO A 69 -4.62 -22.14 2.40
C PRO A 69 -5.26 -22.29 3.77
N SER A 70 -4.59 -23.04 4.64
CA SER A 70 -4.95 -23.02 6.06
C SER A 70 -4.69 -21.63 6.66
N PHE A 71 -5.39 -21.28 7.74
CA PHE A 71 -5.20 -19.99 8.42
C PHE A 71 -3.72 -19.70 8.76
N LEU A 72 -2.95 -20.73 9.10
CA LEU A 72 -1.52 -20.59 9.39
C LEU A 72 -0.71 -20.20 8.16
N GLU A 73 -1.01 -20.77 6.99
CA GLU A 73 -0.34 -20.43 5.73
C GLU A 73 -0.67 -18.99 5.31
N GLU A 74 -1.93 -18.57 5.43
CA GLU A 74 -2.34 -17.19 5.19
C GLU A 74 -1.68 -16.22 6.16
N ALA A 75 -1.59 -16.56 7.44
CA ALA A 75 -0.93 -15.76 8.47
C ALA A 75 0.57 -15.60 8.19
N VAL A 76 1.25 -16.68 7.80
CA VAL A 76 2.68 -16.64 7.42
C VAL A 76 2.87 -15.79 6.17
N LEU A 77 1.99 -15.92 5.18
CA LEU A 77 2.05 -15.13 3.96
C LEU A 77 1.80 -13.65 4.24
N ALA A 78 0.82 -13.32 5.08
CA ALA A 78 0.53 -11.97 5.55
C ALA A 78 1.73 -11.36 6.29
N ALA A 79 2.37 -12.14 7.17
CA ALA A 79 3.56 -11.72 7.89
C ALA A 79 4.73 -11.41 6.92
N LEU A 80 5.01 -12.32 5.98
CA LEU A 80 6.09 -12.14 5.00
C LEU A 80 5.83 -10.95 4.08
N VAL A 81 4.63 -10.86 3.51
CA VAL A 81 4.24 -9.76 2.62
C VAL A 81 4.25 -8.45 3.38
N GLY A 82 3.71 -8.41 4.60
CA GLY A 82 3.75 -7.24 5.48
C GLY A 82 5.17 -6.78 5.78
N LEU A 83 6.07 -7.70 6.13
CA LEU A 83 7.47 -7.40 6.41
C LEU A 83 8.18 -6.83 5.17
N ILE A 84 8.05 -7.49 4.01
CA ILE A 84 8.70 -7.06 2.75
C ILE A 84 8.18 -5.68 2.33
N ILE A 85 6.86 -5.50 2.30
CA ILE A 85 6.26 -4.21 1.97
C ILE A 85 6.71 -3.15 2.98
N GLY A 86 6.73 -3.46 4.27
CA GLY A 86 7.22 -2.58 5.32
C GLY A 86 8.64 -2.11 5.07
N VAL A 87 9.59 -3.03 4.80
CA VAL A 87 10.99 -2.69 4.52
C VAL A 87 11.12 -1.79 3.29
N ILE A 88 10.46 -2.15 2.19
CA ILE A 88 10.52 -1.36 0.95
C ILE A 88 9.90 0.03 1.16
N SER A 89 8.75 0.08 1.81
CA SER A 89 7.98 1.30 2.07
C SER A 89 8.72 2.24 3.02
N GLY A 90 9.31 1.71 4.09
CA GLY A 90 10.12 2.46 5.05
C GLY A 90 11.43 2.96 4.44
N ALA A 91 12.07 2.15 3.59
CA ALA A 91 13.28 2.57 2.89
C ALA A 91 13.02 3.68 1.86
N LEU A 92 11.92 3.60 1.10
CA LEU A 92 11.52 4.60 0.10
C LEU A 92 10.81 5.84 0.68
N GLY A 93 10.35 5.78 1.94
CA GLY A 93 9.50 6.82 2.52
C GLY A 93 8.10 6.93 1.90
N VAL A 94 7.62 5.88 1.23
CA VAL A 94 6.25 5.83 0.68
C VAL A 94 5.29 5.19 1.68
N ALA A 95 3.97 5.35 1.49
CA ALA A 95 2.96 4.80 2.40
C ALA A 95 2.70 3.29 2.20
N GLY A 96 3.17 2.70 1.10
CA GLY A 96 3.11 1.25 0.84
C GLY A 96 1.73 0.70 0.46
N GLY A 97 0.70 1.55 0.47
CA GLY A 97 -0.66 1.16 0.07
C GLY A 97 -0.76 0.68 -1.38
N GLU A 98 0.13 1.19 -2.23
CA GLU A 98 0.25 0.81 -3.64
C GLU A 98 0.76 -0.63 -3.85
N PHE A 99 1.52 -1.19 -2.89
CA PHE A 99 1.83 -2.63 -2.86
C PHE A 99 0.75 -3.44 -2.15
N ARG A 100 0.18 -2.87 -1.09
CA ARG A 100 -0.70 -3.59 -0.19
C ARG A 100 -2.09 -3.83 -0.77
N ILE A 101 -2.69 -2.85 -1.47
CA ILE A 101 -4.00 -3.03 -2.09
C ILE A 101 -3.97 -4.18 -3.12
N PRO A 102 -3.02 -4.24 -4.06
CA PRO A 102 -2.91 -5.37 -4.98
C PRO A 102 -2.59 -6.69 -4.30
N ALA A 103 -1.75 -6.71 -3.26
CA ALA A 103 -1.48 -7.91 -2.49
C ALA A 103 -2.76 -8.44 -1.84
N LEU A 104 -3.54 -7.58 -1.18
CA LEU A 104 -4.81 -7.94 -0.57
C LEU A 104 -5.82 -8.47 -1.59
N MET A 105 -5.91 -7.87 -2.78
CA MET A 105 -6.82 -8.37 -3.82
C MET A 105 -6.38 -9.69 -4.44
N TYR A 106 -5.10 -9.80 -4.83
CA TYR A 106 -4.64 -10.93 -5.65
C TYR A 106 -4.10 -12.11 -4.84
N ILE A 107 -3.63 -11.88 -3.62
CA ILE A 107 -3.13 -12.94 -2.73
C ILE A 107 -4.23 -13.40 -1.77
N PHE A 108 -4.95 -12.45 -1.19
CA PHE A 108 -5.97 -12.74 -0.17
C PHE A 108 -7.41 -12.69 -0.70
N GLY A 109 -7.60 -12.44 -2.00
CA GLY A 109 -8.91 -12.50 -2.65
C GLY A 109 -9.89 -11.41 -2.21
N LEU A 110 -9.41 -10.36 -1.56
CA LEU A 110 -10.25 -9.30 -1.03
C LEU A 110 -10.80 -8.41 -2.15
N ASP A 111 -12.01 -7.91 -1.96
CA ASP A 111 -12.57 -6.96 -2.90
C ASP A 111 -11.86 -5.59 -2.83
N ILE A 112 -11.92 -4.80 -3.92
CA ILE A 112 -11.24 -3.50 -4.05
C ILE A 112 -11.52 -2.53 -2.89
N VAL A 113 -12.76 -2.52 -2.35
CA VAL A 113 -13.15 -1.61 -1.27
C VAL A 113 -12.58 -2.11 0.05
N THR A 114 -12.74 -3.40 0.35
CA THR A 114 -12.22 -4.04 1.56
C THR A 114 -10.69 -4.07 1.58
N ALA A 115 -10.03 -4.32 0.45
CA ALA A 115 -8.59 -4.22 0.30
C ALA A 115 -8.11 -2.79 0.53
N GLY A 116 -8.84 -1.78 0.04
CA GLY A 116 -8.59 -0.37 0.30
C GLY A 116 -8.66 -0.03 1.79
N THR A 117 -9.75 -0.41 2.47
CA THR A 117 -9.94 -0.14 3.90
C THR A 117 -8.92 -0.88 4.77
N THR A 118 -8.68 -2.16 4.47
CA THR A 118 -7.68 -2.99 5.16
C THR A 118 -6.28 -2.43 4.97
N SER A 119 -5.96 -1.95 3.77
CA SER A 119 -4.67 -1.32 3.50
C SER A 119 -4.45 -0.06 4.34
N LEU A 120 -5.48 0.78 4.51
CA LEU A 120 -5.42 1.97 5.36
C LEU A 120 -5.17 1.62 6.84
N LEU A 121 -5.85 0.59 7.36
CA LEU A 121 -5.63 0.11 8.73
C LEU A 121 -4.20 -0.34 8.98
N VAL A 122 -3.56 -0.98 7.99
CA VAL A 122 -2.15 -1.36 8.07
C VAL A 122 -1.22 -0.16 7.88
N SER A 123 -1.57 0.80 7.00
CA SER A 123 -0.76 1.98 6.71
C SER A 123 -0.59 2.91 7.88
N ILE A 124 -1.66 3.21 8.64
CA ILE A 124 -1.61 4.19 9.74
C ILE A 124 -0.47 3.90 10.74
N PRO A 125 -0.40 2.72 11.37
CA PRO A 125 0.66 2.43 12.32
C PRO A 125 2.03 2.25 11.64
N THR A 126 2.06 1.70 10.42
CA THR A 126 3.30 1.50 9.65
C THR A 126 3.98 2.84 9.33
N VAL A 127 3.23 3.78 8.76
CA VAL A 127 3.72 5.11 8.38
C VAL A 127 4.09 5.91 9.63
N ALA A 128 3.30 5.81 10.71
CA ALA A 128 3.65 6.44 11.99
C ALA A 128 5.02 5.95 12.50
N SER A 129 5.27 4.64 12.46
CA SER A 129 6.56 4.07 12.89
C SER A 129 7.74 4.52 12.02
N GLY A 130 7.58 4.54 10.70
CA GLY A 130 8.61 5.02 9.76
C GLY A 130 8.88 6.52 9.93
N PHE A 131 7.82 7.32 10.07
CA PHE A 131 7.91 8.76 10.32
C PHE A 131 8.68 9.07 11.61
N LEU A 132 8.34 8.41 12.71
CA LEU A 132 9.05 8.59 13.99
C LEU A 132 10.54 8.27 13.84
N LYS A 133 10.89 7.22 13.09
CA LYS A 133 12.28 6.87 12.85
C LYS A 133 13.00 7.92 11.99
N HIS A 134 12.41 8.37 10.88
CA HIS A 134 12.99 9.42 10.04
C HIS A 134 13.14 10.75 10.76
N HIS A 135 12.19 11.10 11.62
CA HIS A 135 12.29 12.28 12.49
C HIS A 135 13.47 12.17 13.45
N ASN A 136 13.64 11.01 14.10
CA ASN A 136 14.77 10.77 15.02
C ASN A 136 16.13 10.74 14.31
N MET A 137 16.17 10.49 13.00
CA MET A 137 17.40 10.57 12.19
C MET A 137 17.73 11.99 11.73
N GLY A 138 16.89 12.98 12.05
CA GLY A 138 17.13 14.38 11.67
C GLY A 138 16.83 14.69 10.21
N HIS A 139 16.09 13.83 9.49
CA HIS A 139 15.76 14.02 8.07
C HIS A 139 14.63 15.05 7.82
N LEU A 140 14.19 15.79 8.86
CA LEU A 140 13.11 16.76 8.78
C LEU A 140 13.63 18.17 8.96
N ASP A 141 13.70 18.92 7.87
CA ASP A 141 13.91 20.36 7.91
C ASP A 141 12.61 21.11 8.27
N GLY A 142 12.75 22.33 8.82
CA GLY A 142 11.60 23.17 9.19
C GLY A 142 10.66 23.47 8.01
N ASN A 143 11.21 23.74 6.82
CA ASN A 143 10.42 23.97 5.60
C ASN A 143 9.74 22.69 5.10
N ALA A 144 10.41 21.53 5.19
CA ALA A 144 9.85 20.24 4.80
C ALA A 144 8.67 19.85 5.70
N SER A 145 8.73 20.20 6.98
CA SER A 145 7.67 19.94 7.96
C SER A 145 6.36 20.67 7.63
N ILE A 146 6.43 21.93 7.19
CA ILE A 146 5.24 22.71 6.80
C ILE A 146 4.56 22.09 5.56
N ILE A 147 5.37 21.69 4.57
CA ILE A 147 4.88 21.03 3.36
C ILE A 147 4.22 19.69 3.73
N ALA A 148 4.88 18.88 4.58
CA ALA A 148 4.36 17.60 5.03
C ALA A 148 3.02 17.73 5.78
N ILE A 149 2.88 18.71 6.67
CA ILE A 149 1.63 18.96 7.40
C ILE A 149 0.51 19.36 6.43
N THR A 150 0.80 20.28 5.50
CA THR A 150 -0.21 20.76 4.54
C THR A 150 -0.68 19.63 3.62
N MET A 151 0.26 18.83 3.11
CA MET A 151 -0.07 17.63 2.32
C MET A 151 -0.86 16.61 3.13
N GLY A 152 -0.49 16.40 4.39
CA GLY A 152 -1.19 15.49 5.30
C GLY A 152 -2.65 15.89 5.53
N VAL A 153 -2.90 17.16 5.85
CA VAL A 153 -4.27 17.68 6.08
C VAL A 153 -5.12 17.55 4.81
N CYS A 154 -4.61 18.00 3.66
CA CYS A 154 -5.33 17.87 2.40
C CYS A 154 -5.57 16.40 2.02
N SER A 155 -4.60 15.51 2.27
CA SER A 155 -4.74 14.07 2.00
C SER A 155 -5.79 13.42 2.89
N VAL A 156 -5.87 13.79 4.17
CA VAL A 156 -6.90 13.27 5.08
C VAL A 156 -8.28 13.70 4.60
N ILE A 157 -8.47 14.97 4.27
CA ILE A 157 -9.75 15.49 3.74
C ILE A 157 -10.12 14.75 2.45
N GLY A 158 -9.18 14.62 1.51
CA GLY A 158 -9.39 13.89 0.26
C GLY A 158 -9.74 12.41 0.49
N ALA A 159 -9.09 11.76 1.45
CA ALA A 159 -9.38 10.37 1.81
C ALA A 159 -10.77 10.21 2.43
N PHE A 160 -11.21 11.13 3.30
CA PHE A 160 -12.56 11.14 3.87
C PHE A 160 -13.64 11.28 2.79
N ILE A 161 -13.45 12.22 1.86
CA ILE A 161 -14.36 12.41 0.72
C ILE A 161 -14.37 11.15 -0.14
N GLY A 162 -13.19 10.65 -0.54
CA GLY A 162 -13.06 9.44 -1.34
C GLY A 162 -13.72 8.21 -0.70
N ALA A 163 -13.50 7.99 0.60
CA ALA A 163 -14.10 6.89 1.34
C ALA A 163 -15.64 7.00 1.43
N SER A 164 -16.16 8.23 1.52
CA SER A 164 -17.62 8.47 1.55
C SER A 164 -18.30 8.08 0.24
N TYR A 165 -17.62 8.28 -0.91
CA TYR A 165 -18.14 7.89 -2.22
C TYR A 165 -17.75 6.47 -2.65
N ALA A 166 -16.72 5.87 -2.05
CA ALA A 166 -16.25 4.53 -2.42
C ALA A 166 -17.32 3.42 -2.26
N GLY A 167 -18.30 3.62 -1.38
CA GLY A 167 -19.40 2.68 -1.19
C GLY A 167 -20.51 2.75 -2.25
N VAL A 168 -20.58 3.84 -3.02
CA VAL A 168 -21.62 4.05 -4.05
C VAL A 168 -21.11 3.91 -5.48
N VAL A 169 -19.79 3.94 -5.67
CA VAL A 169 -19.15 3.78 -6.98
C VAL A 169 -18.99 2.30 -7.32
N ASP A 170 -19.26 1.92 -8.57
CA ASP A 170 -19.09 0.55 -9.03
C ASP A 170 -17.64 0.06 -8.83
N ARG A 171 -17.52 -1.21 -8.42
CA ARG A 171 -16.21 -1.86 -8.15
C ARG A 171 -15.28 -1.81 -9.36
N ASP A 172 -15.84 -1.93 -10.56
CA ASP A 172 -15.08 -1.86 -11.81
C ASP A 172 -14.52 -0.46 -12.07
N ILE A 173 -15.28 0.60 -11.79
CA ILE A 173 -14.80 1.97 -11.88
C ILE A 173 -13.67 2.20 -10.88
N LEU A 174 -13.81 1.71 -9.64
CA LEU A 174 -12.75 1.78 -8.62
C LEU A 174 -11.47 1.06 -9.05
N LYS A 175 -11.58 -0.10 -9.70
CA LYS A 175 -10.44 -0.81 -10.28
C LYS A 175 -9.77 0.00 -11.39
N VAL A 176 -10.54 0.54 -12.34
CA VAL A 176 -9.98 1.40 -13.41
C VAL A 176 -9.28 2.61 -12.81
N LEU A 177 -9.91 3.32 -11.87
CA LEU A 177 -9.32 4.48 -11.21
C LEU A 177 -8.02 4.14 -10.49
N LEU A 178 -8.00 3.05 -9.72
CA LEU A 178 -6.78 2.59 -9.06
C LEU A 178 -5.69 2.28 -10.10
N GLY A 179 -6.02 1.53 -11.15
CA GLY A 179 -5.09 1.20 -12.23
C GLY A 179 -4.48 2.43 -12.89
N VAL A 180 -5.31 3.41 -13.23
CA VAL A 180 -4.87 4.70 -13.81
C VAL A 180 -3.96 5.45 -12.85
N ILE A 181 -4.32 5.55 -11.56
CA ILE A 181 -3.52 6.26 -10.55
C ILE A 181 -2.14 5.59 -10.37
N LEU A 182 -2.06 4.26 -10.34
CA LEU A 182 -0.78 3.53 -10.21
C LEU A 182 0.12 3.75 -11.44
N VAL A 183 -0.45 3.76 -12.65
CA VAL A 183 0.31 4.05 -13.88
C VAL A 183 0.79 5.51 -13.88
N LEU A 184 -0.08 6.46 -13.52
CA LEU A 184 0.28 7.88 -13.41
C LEU A 184 1.37 8.12 -12.36
N ALA A 185 1.29 7.46 -11.20
CA ALA A 185 2.31 7.49 -10.16
C ALA A 185 3.66 7.01 -10.71
N THR A 186 3.66 5.94 -11.50
CA THR A 186 4.88 5.43 -12.14
C THR A 186 5.48 6.44 -13.10
N VAL A 187 4.67 7.01 -14.00
CA VAL A 187 5.14 8.00 -14.98
C VAL A 187 5.78 9.18 -14.26
N ARG A 188 5.14 9.68 -13.19
CA ARG A 188 5.68 10.78 -12.37
C ARG A 188 6.99 10.40 -11.69
N MET A 189 7.10 9.19 -11.15
CA MET A 189 8.32 8.72 -10.48
C MET A 189 9.50 8.53 -11.45
N VAL A 190 9.24 8.13 -12.70
CA VAL A 190 10.29 7.93 -13.71
C VAL A 190 10.71 9.25 -14.37
N THR A 191 9.79 10.21 -14.55
CA THR A 191 10.07 11.48 -15.24
C THR A 191 10.74 12.53 -14.36
N LYS A 192 10.56 12.50 -13.04
CA LYS A 192 11.30 13.33 -12.08
C LYS A 192 12.21 12.42 -11.24
N PRO A 193 13.48 12.20 -11.66
CA PRO A 193 14.43 11.36 -10.93
C PRO A 193 14.79 11.94 -9.55
#